data_AF-Q7V0X0-F1
#
_entry.id   AF-Q7V0X0-F1
#
_cell.length_a   1.000
_cell.length_b   1.000
_cell.length_c   1.000
_cell.angle_alpha   90.00
_cell.angle_beta   90.00
_cell.angle_gamma   90.00
#
_symmetry.space_group_name_H-M   'P 1'
#
loop_
_entity.id
_entity.type
_entity.pdbx_description
1 polymer ?
#
loop_
_entity_poly.entity_id
_entity_poly.type
_entity_poly.pdbx_seq_one_letter_code
_entity_poly.pdbx_strand_id
1 'polypeptide(L)'
;MRRKIFFEVFNIKKLSILVLGFTLGVIAIWPGIISRNSRKCFFNIIKDGSDGNIQIKTILLVNPNYLLRIKNAKNDYWKVLLVGDACFRKF
;
A
#
# COMPACT_ATOMS: atom_id res chain seq x y z
N MET A 1 -14.62 -38.48 13.49
CA MET A 1 -14.38 -37.14 14.08
C MET A 1 -12.93 -36.66 13.96
N ARG A 2 -11.91 -37.48 14.29
CA ARG A 2 -10.47 -37.13 14.25
C ARG A 2 -9.90 -36.66 12.89
N ARG A 3 -10.41 -37.17 11.75
CA ARG A 3 -9.97 -36.75 10.40
C ARG A 3 -10.42 -35.33 10.00
N LYS A 4 -11.60 -34.88 10.45
CA LYS A 4 -12.10 -33.51 10.14
C LYS A 4 -11.26 -32.44 10.84
N ILE A 5 -10.93 -32.65 12.11
CA ILE A 5 -10.09 -31.73 12.92
C ILE A 5 -8.68 -31.62 12.31
N PHE A 6 -8.09 -32.73 11.86
CA PHE A 6 -6.78 -32.71 11.20
C PHE A 6 -6.79 -31.92 9.88
N PHE A 7 -7.85 -32.05 9.09
CA PHE A 7 -7.99 -31.33 7.81
C PHE A 7 -8.20 -29.82 8.01
N GLU A 8 -8.97 -29.43 9.01
CA GLU A 8 -9.12 -28.01 9.39
C GLU A 8 -7.82 -27.40 9.91
N VAL A 9 -7.10 -28.09 10.80
CA VAL A 9 -5.79 -27.63 11.28
C VAL A 9 -4.78 -27.50 10.14
N PHE A 10 -4.79 -28.43 9.18
CA PHE A 10 -3.93 -28.38 8.00
C PHE A 10 -4.26 -27.20 7.08
N ASN A 11 -5.55 -26.91 6.88
CA ASN A 11 -6.01 -25.73 6.14
C ASN A 11 -5.64 -24.41 6.84
N ILE A 12 -5.78 -24.33 8.17
CA ILE A 12 -5.40 -23.14 8.94
C ILE A 12 -3.90 -22.89 8.84
N LYS A 13 -3.06 -23.93 8.94
CA LYS A 13 -1.60 -23.80 8.78
C LYS A 13 -1.22 -23.32 7.38
N LYS A 14 -1.83 -23.86 6.32
CA LYS A 14 -1.58 -23.41 4.94
C LYS A 14 -1.98 -21.96 4.73
N LEU A 15 -3.15 -21.57 5.23
CA LEU A 15 -3.64 -20.20 5.14
C LEU A 15 -2.69 -19.25 5.90
N SER A 16 -2.24 -19.64 7.10
CA SER A 16 -1.32 -18.84 7.89
C SER A 16 0.01 -18.61 7.17
N ILE A 17 0.58 -19.65 6.54
CA ILE A 17 1.83 -19.52 5.77
C ILE A 17 1.64 -18.59 4.56
N LEU A 18 0.52 -18.70 3.86
CA LEU A 18 0.21 -17.85 2.72
C LEU A 18 0.07 -16.38 3.13
N VAL A 19 -0.64 -16.10 4.23
CA VAL A 19 -0.78 -14.74 4.76
C VAL A 19 0.58 -14.20 5.21
N LEU A 20 1.40 -15.00 5.88
CA LEU A 20 2.74 -14.59 6.32
C LEU A 20 3.66 -14.27 5.15
N GLY A 21 3.68 -15.12 4.13
CA GLY A 21 4.47 -14.88 2.92
C GLY A 21 4.02 -13.63 2.17
N PHE A 22 2.71 -13.41 2.07
CA PHE A 22 2.16 -12.22 1.45
C PHE A 22 2.52 -10.94 2.21
N THR A 23 2.38 -10.92 3.54
CA THR A 23 2.71 -9.73 4.35
C THR A 23 4.20 -9.41 4.28
N LEU A 24 5.07 -10.42 4.36
CA LEU A 24 6.51 -10.24 4.18
C LEU A 24 6.87 -9.72 2.78
N GLY A 25 6.21 -10.22 1.75
CA GLY A 25 6.38 -9.72 0.37
C GLY A 25 5.99 -8.26 0.21
N VAL A 26 4.83 -7.86 0.76
CA VAL A 26 4.38 -6.46 0.73
C VAL A 26 5.34 -5.55 1.48
N ILE A 27 5.82 -5.96 2.66
CA ILE A 27 6.81 -5.21 3.44
C ILE A 27 8.14 -5.07 2.68
N ALA A 28 8.57 -6.11 1.97
CA ALA A 28 9.81 -6.08 1.19
C ALA A 28 9.73 -5.09 0.01
N ILE A 29 8.58 -5.00 -0.67
CA ILE A 29 8.37 -4.06 -1.79
C ILE A 29 8.19 -2.62 -1.27
N TRP A 30 7.49 -2.47 -0.16
CA TRP A 30 7.17 -1.17 0.45
C TRP A 30 7.60 -1.14 1.93
N PRO A 31 8.92 -1.01 2.19
CA PRO A 31 9.43 -0.98 3.57
C PRO A 31 8.83 0.19 4.37
N GLY A 32 8.50 1.30 3.69
CA GLY A 32 7.86 2.46 4.31
C GLY A 32 6.45 2.20 4.84
N ILE A 33 5.81 1.06 4.55
CA ILE A 33 4.49 0.73 5.12
C ILE A 33 4.55 0.61 6.65
N ILE A 34 5.71 0.23 7.19
CA ILE A 34 5.95 0.13 8.64
C ILE A 34 6.10 1.52 9.27
N SER A 35 6.60 2.49 8.50
CA SER A 35 6.87 3.83 9.01
C SER A 35 5.64 4.68 9.25
N ARG A 36 5.69 5.46 10.33
CA ARG A 36 4.65 6.43 10.66
C ARG A 36 4.65 7.59 9.66
N ASN A 37 5.81 8.04 9.20
CA ASN A 37 5.91 9.21 8.32
C ASN A 37 5.41 8.89 6.90
N SER A 38 5.80 7.75 6.35
CA SER A 38 5.32 7.30 5.03
C SER A 38 3.82 6.99 5.02
N ARG A 39 3.27 6.43 6.12
CA ARG A 39 1.81 6.27 6.27
C ARG A 39 1.10 7.61 6.30
N LYS A 40 1.61 8.58 7.07
CA LYS A 40 1.07 9.94 7.08
C LYS A 40 1.12 10.59 5.70
N CYS A 41 2.23 10.41 4.96
CA CYS A 41 2.35 10.84 3.56
C CYS A 41 1.17 10.29 2.76
N PHE A 42 1.03 8.96 2.69
CA PHE A 42 -0.01 8.29 1.91
C PHE A 42 -1.42 8.77 2.27
N PHE A 43 -1.77 8.79 3.56
CA PHE A 43 -3.10 9.22 4.00
C PHE A 43 -3.39 10.69 3.71
N ASN A 44 -2.40 11.58 3.84
CA ASN A 44 -2.57 12.99 3.47
C ASN A 44 -2.85 13.13 1.97
N ILE A 45 -2.16 12.35 1.12
CA ILE A 45 -2.36 12.41 -0.34
C ILE A 45 -3.73 11.89 -0.74
N ILE A 46 -4.15 10.76 -0.19
CA ILE A 46 -5.46 10.18 -0.51
C ILE A 46 -6.58 11.08 -0.01
N LYS A 47 -6.44 11.65 1.19
CA LYS A 47 -7.43 12.57 1.75
C LYS A 47 -7.53 13.86 0.93
N ASP A 48 -6.41 14.47 0.55
CA ASP A 48 -6.41 15.68 -0.29
C ASP A 48 -6.83 15.39 -1.75
N GLY A 49 -6.49 14.21 -2.27
CA GLY A 49 -6.82 13.81 -3.63
C GLY A 49 -8.31 13.50 -3.84
N SER A 50 -9.03 13.12 -2.79
CA SER A 50 -10.48 12.84 -2.83
C SER A 50 -11.31 14.07 -3.19
N ASP A 51 -10.83 15.27 -2.85
CA ASP A 51 -11.53 16.54 -3.09
C ASP A 51 -11.09 17.24 -4.40
N GLY A 52 -10.27 16.56 -5.22
CA GLY A 52 -9.80 17.08 -6.52
C GLY A 52 -8.79 18.22 -6.44
N ASN A 53 -8.44 18.69 -5.24
CA ASN A 53 -7.49 19.78 -5.02
C ASN A 53 -6.27 19.27 -4.24
N ILE A 54 -5.30 18.73 -4.98
CA ILE A 54 -4.05 18.20 -4.41
C ILE A 54 -3.29 19.39 -3.79
N GLN A 55 -3.29 19.51 -2.46
CA GLN A 55 -2.62 20.62 -1.78
C GLN A 55 -1.14 20.66 -2.14
N ILE A 56 -0.59 21.86 -2.34
CA ILE A 56 0.81 22.10 -2.73
C ILE A 56 1.81 21.45 -1.74
N LYS A 57 1.43 21.29 -0.47
CA LYS A 57 2.22 20.54 0.53
C LYS A 57 2.40 19.07 0.17
N THR A 58 1.37 18.45 -0.38
CA THR A 58 1.37 17.07 -0.88
C THR A 58 2.23 16.97 -2.15
N ILE A 59 2.30 18.05 -2.94
CA ILE A 59 3.20 18.15 -4.10
C ILE A 59 4.67 18.26 -3.70
N LEU A 60 4.99 18.95 -2.61
CA LEU A 60 6.35 19.11 -2.11
C LEU A 60 6.88 17.86 -1.38
N LEU A 61 5.99 17.05 -0.79
CA LEU A 61 6.34 15.79 -0.12
C LEU A 61 6.69 14.67 -1.11
N VAL A 62 6.22 14.77 -2.34
CA VAL A 62 6.33 13.71 -3.36
C VAL A 62 7.13 14.20 -4.55
N ASN A 63 7.87 13.31 -5.21
CA ASN A 63 8.63 13.72 -6.40
C ASN A 63 7.65 14.16 -7.53
N PRO A 64 7.85 15.33 -8.17
CA PRO A 64 6.96 15.88 -9.20
C PRO A 64 6.72 14.94 -10.39
N ASN A 65 7.64 14.00 -10.66
CA ASN A 65 7.47 13.00 -11.71
C ASN A 65 6.33 12.01 -11.39
N TYR A 66 6.10 11.69 -10.12
CA TYR A 66 4.95 10.87 -9.71
C TYR A 66 3.64 11.62 -9.86
N LEU A 67 3.63 12.93 -9.63
CA LEU A 67 2.44 13.78 -9.80
C LEU A 67 1.92 13.79 -11.22
N LEU A 68 2.80 13.95 -12.20
CA LEU A 68 2.43 13.89 -13.61
C LEU A 68 1.85 12.52 -13.97
N ARG A 69 2.43 11.43 -13.42
CA ARG A 69 1.93 10.06 -13.61
C ARG A 69 0.58 9.82 -12.93
N ILE A 70 0.37 10.37 -11.74
CA ILE A 70 -0.90 10.28 -10.99
C ILE A 70 -2.01 11.05 -11.72
N LYS A 71 -1.71 12.26 -12.21
CA LYS A 71 -2.66 13.07 -12.98
C LYS A 71 -3.08 12.39 -14.29
N ASN A 72 -2.13 11.76 -14.98
CA ASN A 72 -2.36 11.02 -16.22
C ASN A 72 -2.80 9.56 -15.99
N ALA A 73 -3.02 9.13 -14.75
CA ALA A 73 -3.40 7.75 -14.47
C ALA A 73 -4.82 7.48 -14.96
N LYS A 74 -4.96 6.39 -15.72
CA LYS A 74 -6.20 6.02 -16.41
C LYS A 74 -7.35 5.67 -15.46
N ASN A 75 -7.02 5.05 -14.31
CA ASN A 75 -7.98 4.57 -13.32
C ASN A 75 -7.54 4.96 -11.91
N ASP A 76 -8.50 5.06 -10.97
CA ASP A 76 -8.24 5.44 -9.58
C ASP A 76 -7.37 4.43 -8.83
N TYR A 77 -7.46 3.14 -9.17
CA TYR A 77 -6.54 2.11 -8.65
C TYR A 77 -5.08 2.46 -8.94
N TRP A 78 -4.77 2.89 -10.17
CA TRP A 78 -3.41 3.26 -10.56
C TRP A 78 -2.93 4.52 -9.85
N LYS A 79 -3.83 5.48 -9.57
CA LYS A 79 -3.51 6.66 -8.77
C LYS A 79 -3.05 6.24 -7.38
N VAL A 80 -3.83 5.40 -6.71
CA VAL A 80 -3.51 4.89 -5.36
C VAL A 80 -2.20 4.11 -5.36
N LEU A 81 -1.97 3.26 -6.36
CA LEU A 81 -0.74 2.48 -6.50
C LEU A 81 0.49 3.40 -6.64
N LEU A 82 0.41 4.41 -7.51
CA LEU A 82 1.48 5.38 -7.74
C LEU A 82 1.77 6.24 -6.50
N VAL A 83 0.73 6.60 -5.76
CA VAL A 83 0.85 7.32 -4.48
C VAL A 83 1.53 6.45 -3.43
N GLY A 84 1.13 5.18 -3.34
CA GLY A 84 1.75 4.19 -2.46
C GLY A 84 3.24 4.02 -2.77
N ASP A 85 3.58 3.84 -4.04
CA ASP A 85 4.98 3.77 -4.50
C ASP A 85 5.77 5.02 -4.11
N ALA A 86 5.19 6.21 -4.29
CA ALA A 86 5.91 7.45 -4.02
C ALA A 86 6.16 7.70 -2.52
N CYS A 87 5.24 7.30 -1.64
CA CYS A 87 5.36 7.50 -0.19
C CYS A 87 6.07 6.35 0.54
N PHE A 88 5.87 5.09 0.12
CA PHE A 88 6.37 3.91 0.85
C PHE A 88 7.70 3.37 0.35
N ARG A 89 8.10 3.71 -0.88
CA ARG A 89 9.37 3.24 -1.47
C ARG A 89 10.55 4.17 -1.18
N LYS A 90 10.25 5.41 -0.80
CA LYS A 90 11.23 6.49 -0.57
C LYS A 90 11.81 6.49 0.85
N PHE A 91 11.95 5.29 1.42
CA PHE A 91 12.55 5.09 2.73
C PHE A 91 14.06 5.29 2.68
#